data_AF-A0A9X3S9Z2-F1
#
_entry.id   AF-A0A9X3S9Z2-F1
#
_cell.length_a   1.000
_cell.length_b   1.000
_cell.length_c   1.000
_cell.angle_alpha   90.00
_cell.angle_beta   90.00
_cell.angle_gamma   90.00
#
_symmetry.space_group_name_H-M   'P 1'
#
loop_
_entity.id
_entity.type
_entity.pdbx_description
1 polymer ?
#
loop_
_entity_poly.entity_id
_entity_poly.type
_entity_poly.pdbx_seq_one_letter_code
_entity_poly.pdbx_strand_id
1 'polypeptide(L)'
;MKRSLPWIVCVLIALVCAPAFAVSQQDDPLPAASMVVSDSGFRDATSTNPADRTVDIFAGGRVTFSYPSGTGEYNVVWDRGSLEPASCEQTAGPVWGTGTTLPWWTQGPGWAGYCTFTLPGTYTFHSGIDPNGFKGTVVVHATATPTATPTATPTVTATPTVTATPTVTATPTATVTPTTARISAHDNFFQVAGGSGTTVTIQAGGKVSFDYPTGANYHNVDFRTASKPSSCVKTKLSPTLPIADTDQLAPMPDFAQPPGWEGECTFPAPGTYSFLCPAHPTEMTGTVIVEGTGEPTPTPTPTATPTQTPTATPTATPTVVPGRPGIVARDRMTPTAKNWFQDAASGDESDATVNIAPGGTVDFGYPSGASVHNVVFVDNPTSCVQKSGVAITPAPPLPQYSQPPGWTGECTFASPGVYTFVCQAHPVEMEGKVVVGDEPTPTPTPTATPEPPRDIVPAKVPKPWAAIDKPKTAQMTVAKFLANKLTIDSRCVSAGTGTLTMTIGTQLAAKRLRLKKRQGSAVVLATANATCNQYGRFTVKLKPNKKARDALEDYARAVPVTLTLRLAGPLGTTTAVRTITLKGKGRS
;
A
#
# COMPACT_ATOMS: atom_id res chain seq x y z
N MET A 1 29.98 41.00 -54.28
CA MET A 1 29.04 41.14 -53.13
C MET A 1 28.59 39.74 -52.70
N LYS A 2 28.52 39.53 -51.39
CA LYS A 2 28.49 38.25 -50.64
C LYS A 2 27.17 37.46 -50.87
N ARG A 3 27.16 36.14 -51.12
CA ARG A 3 26.91 35.00 -50.18
C ARG A 3 25.84 35.34 -49.12
N SER A 4 24.68 34.66 -48.97
CA SER A 4 24.51 33.21 -48.68
C SER A 4 23.05 32.70 -48.89
N LEU A 5 22.96 31.46 -49.41
CA LEU A 5 21.92 30.40 -49.33
C LEU A 5 21.57 30.00 -47.86
N PRO A 6 20.79 28.93 -47.53
CA PRO A 6 19.43 28.44 -47.90
C PRO A 6 18.66 27.80 -46.69
N TRP A 7 17.37 28.08 -46.40
CA TRP A 7 16.70 27.43 -45.23
C TRP A 7 15.24 26.96 -45.39
N ILE A 8 14.62 27.03 -46.58
CA ILE A 8 13.16 26.79 -46.67
C ILE A 8 12.77 25.35 -47.09
N VAL A 9 13.73 24.44 -47.36
CA VAL A 9 13.42 23.10 -47.91
C VAL A 9 13.58 21.94 -46.91
N CYS A 10 13.86 22.18 -45.62
CA CYS A 10 14.01 21.10 -44.63
C CYS A 10 12.77 20.78 -43.75
N VAL A 11 11.59 21.35 -43.98
CA VAL A 11 10.45 21.19 -43.04
C VAL A 11 9.41 20.13 -43.46
N LEU A 12 9.55 19.44 -44.60
CA LEU A 12 8.52 18.49 -45.09
C LEU A 12 8.88 16.99 -45.07
N ILE A 13 9.97 16.57 -44.42
CA ILE A 13 10.27 15.13 -44.25
C ILE A 13 10.74 14.86 -42.81
N ALA A 14 9.79 14.76 -41.88
CA ALA A 14 9.92 14.06 -40.58
C ALA A 14 8.53 13.84 -39.97
N LEU A 15 7.66 13.11 -40.68
CA LEU A 15 6.30 12.78 -40.22
C LEU A 15 6.09 11.27 -40.22
N VAL A 16 6.96 10.55 -39.49
CA VAL A 16 6.75 9.18 -38.99
C VAL A 16 7.49 9.09 -37.66
N CYS A 17 6.85 8.48 -36.65
CA CYS A 17 7.24 8.34 -35.23
C CYS A 17 6.62 9.38 -34.29
N ALA A 18 5.31 9.25 -34.03
CA ALA A 18 4.73 9.73 -32.79
C ALA A 18 5.24 8.84 -31.62
N PRO A 19 5.87 9.40 -30.57
CA PRO A 19 6.08 8.66 -29.34
C PRO A 19 4.71 8.47 -28.67
N ALA A 20 4.39 7.24 -28.31
CA ALA A 20 3.25 6.96 -27.45
C ALA A 20 3.47 7.69 -26.11
N PHE A 21 2.65 8.71 -25.83
CA PHE A 21 2.62 9.35 -24.53
C PHE A 21 2.02 8.36 -23.52
N ALA A 22 2.88 7.86 -22.64
CA ALA A 22 2.47 7.12 -21.46
C ALA A 22 1.71 8.07 -20.54
N VAL A 23 0.45 7.74 -20.28
CA VAL A 23 -0.36 8.35 -19.21
C VAL A 23 0.36 8.07 -17.89
N SER A 24 0.66 9.10 -17.10
CA SER A 24 1.15 8.93 -15.74
C SER A 24 0.03 8.36 -14.88
N GLN A 25 0.17 7.08 -14.55
CA GLN A 25 -0.56 6.42 -13.47
C GLN A 25 -0.33 7.22 -12.18
N GLN A 26 -1.41 7.62 -11.53
CA GLN A 26 -1.40 8.18 -10.17
C GLN A 26 -0.71 7.15 -9.26
N ASP A 27 0.35 7.56 -8.56
CA ASP A 27 1.15 6.66 -7.71
C ASP A 27 0.24 5.99 -6.67
N ASP A 28 -0.07 4.71 -6.88
CA ASP A 28 -0.60 3.81 -5.84
C ASP A 28 0.29 3.94 -4.59
N PRO A 29 -0.25 3.87 -3.35
CA PRO A 29 0.58 3.84 -2.16
C PRO A 29 1.55 2.67 -2.31
N LEU A 30 2.84 3.02 -2.44
CA LEU A 30 3.91 2.07 -2.71
C LEU A 30 3.77 0.87 -1.76
N PRO A 31 3.81 -0.39 -2.25
CA PRO A 31 3.72 -1.56 -1.39
C PRO A 31 4.80 -1.46 -0.30
N ALA A 32 4.35 -1.34 0.95
CA ALA A 32 5.21 -1.05 2.09
C ALA A 32 5.40 -2.32 2.93
N ALA A 33 6.61 -2.86 2.95
CA ALA A 33 7.01 -3.88 3.92
C ALA A 33 7.71 -3.23 5.13
N SER A 34 7.86 -3.96 6.24
CA SER A 34 8.48 -3.43 7.46
C SER A 34 9.49 -4.41 8.05
N MET A 35 10.70 -3.93 8.33
CA MET A 35 11.78 -4.64 9.00
C MET A 35 12.01 -4.03 10.38
N VAL A 36 11.77 -4.82 11.44
CA VAL A 36 12.02 -4.42 12.83
C VAL A 36 13.39 -4.94 13.26
N VAL A 37 14.18 -4.07 13.87
CA VAL A 37 15.45 -4.39 14.52
C VAL A 37 15.17 -4.73 15.99
N SER A 38 15.87 -5.73 16.51
CA SER A 38 15.85 -6.12 17.92
C SER A 38 17.25 -6.54 18.36
N ASP A 39 17.45 -6.72 19.67
CA ASP A 39 18.70 -7.26 20.23
C ASP A 39 19.09 -8.64 19.65
N SER A 40 18.12 -9.36 19.05
CA SER A 40 18.30 -10.70 18.51
C SER A 40 18.50 -10.76 16.98
N GLY A 41 18.35 -9.63 16.28
CA GLY A 41 18.40 -9.61 14.82
C GLY A 41 17.37 -8.69 14.17
N PHE A 42 17.45 -8.65 12.83
CA PHE A 42 16.42 -8.10 11.97
C PHE A 42 15.27 -9.10 11.88
N ARG A 43 14.05 -8.60 11.76
CA ARG A 43 12.85 -9.41 11.63
C ARG A 43 11.83 -8.72 10.74
N ASP A 44 11.18 -9.48 9.85
CA ASP A 44 9.97 -8.99 9.18
C ASP A 44 8.87 -8.74 10.23
N ALA A 45 8.39 -7.50 10.28
CA ALA A 45 7.38 -7.06 11.24
C ALA A 45 6.08 -7.86 11.14
N THR A 46 5.73 -8.28 9.92
CA THR A 46 4.50 -8.99 9.57
C THR A 46 4.65 -10.51 9.77
N SER A 47 5.88 -11.02 9.83
CA SER A 47 6.15 -12.44 9.99
C SER A 47 5.98 -12.87 11.45
N THR A 48 5.27 -13.98 11.63
CA THR A 48 5.14 -14.69 12.92
C THR A 48 6.37 -15.53 13.23
N ASN A 49 7.27 -15.73 12.27
CA ASN A 49 8.54 -16.41 12.49
C ASN A 49 9.60 -15.38 12.91
N PRO A 50 10.10 -15.42 14.16
CA PRO A 50 11.09 -14.45 14.62
C PRO A 50 12.45 -14.58 13.91
N ALA A 51 12.70 -15.69 13.22
CA ALA A 51 13.90 -15.89 12.42
C ALA A 51 13.74 -15.40 10.96
N ASP A 52 12.58 -14.88 10.59
CA ASP A 52 12.35 -14.35 9.26
C ASP A 52 12.95 -12.97 9.11
N ARG A 53 13.95 -12.85 8.25
CA ARG A 53 14.72 -11.62 8.02
C ARG A 53 14.60 -11.15 6.58
N THR A 54 13.57 -11.60 5.88
CA THR A 54 13.33 -11.30 4.47
C THR A 54 12.01 -10.58 4.32
N VAL A 55 11.99 -9.52 3.52
CA VAL A 55 10.74 -8.87 3.09
C VAL A 55 10.67 -8.84 1.57
N ASP A 56 9.46 -9.02 1.03
CA ASP A 56 9.16 -8.99 -0.39
C ASP A 56 8.37 -7.72 -0.74
N ILE A 57 8.83 -6.98 -1.75
CA ILE A 57 8.13 -5.81 -2.31
C ILE A 57 8.22 -5.84 -3.84
N PHE A 58 7.41 -5.02 -4.53
CA PHE A 58 7.58 -4.78 -5.96
C PHE A 58 8.50 -3.59 -6.22
N ALA A 59 9.10 -3.53 -7.41
CA ALA A 59 9.89 -2.37 -7.85
C ALA A 59 9.03 -1.09 -7.83
N GLY A 60 9.58 -0.05 -7.23
CA GLY A 60 8.89 1.17 -6.81
C GLY A 60 8.52 1.17 -5.31
N GLY A 61 8.45 0.00 -4.67
CA GLY A 61 8.02 -0.19 -3.29
C GLY A 61 8.95 0.41 -2.22
N ARG A 62 8.46 0.40 -0.98
CA ARG A 62 9.15 0.97 0.20
C ARG A 62 9.33 -0.09 1.28
N VAL A 63 10.44 -0.04 2.02
CA VAL A 63 10.61 -0.82 3.25
C VAL A 63 10.90 0.12 4.42
N THR A 64 10.09 0.03 5.47
CA THR A 64 10.31 0.73 6.74
C THR A 64 11.27 -0.07 7.61
N PHE A 65 12.23 0.60 8.25
CA PHE A 65 13.17 0.04 9.21
C PHE A 65 13.01 0.74 10.55
N SER A 66 12.91 -0.01 11.65
CA SER A 66 12.76 0.58 12.98
C SER A 66 13.41 -0.24 14.06
N TYR A 67 14.02 0.42 15.04
CA TYR A 67 14.50 -0.18 16.28
C TYR A 67 13.74 0.43 17.47
N PRO A 68 12.52 -0.04 17.78
CA PRO A 68 11.62 0.64 18.72
C PRO A 68 12.07 0.51 20.18
N SER A 69 12.66 -0.63 20.55
CA SER A 69 13.03 -0.97 21.93
C SER A 69 14.15 -2.01 21.93
N GLY A 70 15.02 -1.98 22.93
CA GLY A 70 16.10 -2.94 23.13
C GLY A 70 17.17 -2.41 24.05
N THR A 71 18.31 -3.10 24.11
CA THR A 71 19.46 -2.72 24.94
C THR A 71 20.74 -2.56 24.14
N GLY A 72 20.77 -3.05 22.89
CA GLY A 72 21.91 -2.89 21.99
C GLY A 72 21.88 -1.59 21.18
N GLU A 73 22.90 -1.41 20.35
CA GLU A 73 22.99 -0.34 19.35
C GLU A 73 23.11 -0.95 17.95
N TYR A 74 22.23 -0.57 17.03
CA TYR A 74 22.17 -1.17 15.71
C TYR A 74 21.95 -0.11 14.63
N ASN A 75 22.30 -0.49 13.40
CA ASN A 75 22.23 0.31 12.19
C ASN A 75 21.86 -0.59 11.00
N VAL A 76 21.61 0.03 9.85
CA VAL A 76 21.36 -0.68 8.59
C VAL A 76 22.46 -0.31 7.60
N VAL A 77 23.30 -1.27 7.24
CA VAL A 77 24.42 -1.12 6.31
C VAL A 77 24.20 -2.05 5.12
N TRP A 78 24.14 -1.50 3.91
CA TRP A 78 24.01 -2.29 2.69
C TRP A 78 25.32 -3.03 2.38
N ASP A 79 25.23 -4.32 2.04
CA ASP A 79 26.39 -5.16 1.75
C ASP A 79 27.09 -4.67 0.46
N ARG A 80 28.43 -4.57 0.49
CA ARG A 80 29.21 -4.22 -0.70
C ARG A 80 29.02 -5.28 -1.80
N GLY A 81 28.60 -4.83 -2.99
CA GLY A 81 28.30 -5.71 -4.14
C GLY A 81 26.86 -6.22 -4.18
N SER A 82 26.03 -5.86 -3.20
CA SER A 82 24.57 -5.94 -3.28
C SER A 82 24.02 -4.76 -4.09
N LEU A 83 22.73 -4.82 -4.46
CA LEU A 83 22.03 -3.63 -4.95
C LEU A 83 21.84 -2.65 -3.78
N GLU A 84 21.84 -1.35 -4.09
CA GLU A 84 21.60 -0.27 -3.12
C GLU A 84 20.23 0.38 -3.36
N PRO A 85 19.47 0.69 -2.30
CA PRO A 85 18.18 1.35 -2.44
C PRO A 85 18.32 2.71 -3.14
N ALA A 86 17.24 3.16 -3.79
CA ALA A 86 17.22 4.42 -4.51
C ALA A 86 17.30 5.64 -3.57
N SER A 87 16.65 5.55 -2.40
CA SER A 87 16.78 6.53 -1.32
C SER A 87 16.51 5.87 0.03
N CYS A 88 16.98 6.50 1.11
CA CYS A 88 16.65 6.13 2.49
C CYS A 88 16.39 7.39 3.32
N GLU A 89 15.51 7.36 4.31
CA GLU A 89 15.24 8.51 5.17
C GLU A 89 15.04 8.03 6.61
N GLN A 90 15.78 8.58 7.56
CA GLN A 90 15.56 8.36 8.97
C GLN A 90 14.46 9.33 9.47
N THR A 91 13.34 8.79 9.91
CA THR A 91 12.15 9.54 10.34
C THR A 91 12.05 9.69 11.86
N ALA A 92 12.84 8.93 12.62
CA ALA A 92 12.93 9.04 14.08
C ALA A 92 14.34 8.70 14.59
N GLY A 93 14.69 9.23 15.76
CA GLY A 93 16.01 9.09 16.37
C GLY A 93 17.02 10.13 15.89
N PRO A 94 18.19 10.23 16.54
CA PRO A 94 19.22 11.20 16.17
C PRO A 94 19.77 10.97 14.76
N VAL A 95 19.75 12.00 13.91
CA VAL A 95 20.35 11.95 12.57
C VAL A 95 21.74 12.56 12.64
N TRP A 96 22.77 11.75 12.37
CA TRP A 96 24.18 12.18 12.41
C TRP A 96 24.76 12.26 10.98
N GLY A 97 25.08 13.47 10.51
CA GLY A 97 25.71 13.73 9.20
C GLY A 97 24.77 14.38 8.17
N THR A 98 25.32 14.75 7.01
CA THR A 98 24.57 15.31 5.88
C THR A 98 24.20 14.18 4.90
N GLY A 99 22.93 13.78 4.85
CA GLY A 99 22.44 12.80 3.88
C GLY A 99 21.19 12.05 4.33
N THR A 100 20.42 11.59 3.34
CA THR A 100 19.22 10.76 3.47
C THR A 100 19.65 9.30 3.69
N THR A 101 20.03 8.94 4.92
CA THR A 101 20.40 7.56 5.25
C THR A 101 19.66 7.10 6.51
N LEU A 102 19.26 5.83 6.51
CA LEU A 102 19.04 5.10 7.76
C LEU A 102 20.30 5.22 8.62
N PRO A 103 20.22 5.09 9.96
CA PRO A 103 21.36 5.33 10.81
C PRO A 103 22.54 4.50 10.30
N TRP A 104 23.57 5.18 9.80
CA TRP A 104 24.75 4.54 9.19
C TRP A 104 25.79 4.20 10.27
N TRP A 105 25.76 4.95 11.38
CA TRP A 105 26.39 4.61 12.64
C TRP A 105 25.41 3.89 13.56
N THR A 106 25.91 3.05 14.48
CA THR A 106 25.07 2.30 15.41
C THR A 106 24.35 3.24 16.37
N GLN A 107 23.06 3.01 16.59
CA GLN A 107 22.23 3.81 17.48
C GLN A 107 21.40 2.91 18.39
N GLY A 108 21.22 3.35 19.64
CA GLY A 108 20.29 2.74 20.59
C GLY A 108 18.82 2.80 20.11
N PRO A 109 17.89 2.15 20.81
CA PRO A 109 16.49 2.11 20.39
C PRO A 109 15.83 3.49 20.36
N GLY A 110 14.74 3.60 19.60
CA GLY A 110 13.98 4.83 19.38
C GLY A 110 14.13 5.42 17.97
N TRP A 111 14.87 4.75 17.07
CA TRP A 111 14.99 5.20 15.69
C TRP A 111 14.08 4.45 14.73
N ALA A 112 13.65 5.14 13.67
CA ALA A 112 12.89 4.59 12.56
C ALA A 112 13.22 5.34 11.27
N GLY A 113 12.93 4.73 10.12
CA GLY A 113 13.12 5.31 8.81
C GLY A 113 12.62 4.39 7.73
N TYR A 114 12.83 4.73 6.46
CA TYR A 114 12.43 3.91 5.33
C TYR A 114 13.42 4.01 4.18
N CYS A 115 13.42 3.03 3.27
CA CYS A 115 14.14 3.08 2.00
C CYS A 115 13.22 2.76 0.82
N THR A 116 13.47 3.36 -0.35
CA THR A 116 12.75 3.09 -1.60
C THR A 116 13.58 2.21 -2.55
N PHE A 117 12.92 1.32 -3.28
CA PHE A 117 13.59 0.32 -4.11
C PHE A 117 13.00 0.31 -5.52
N THR A 118 13.74 0.82 -6.49
CA THR A 118 13.26 0.98 -7.88
C THR A 118 13.72 -0.12 -8.83
N LEU A 119 14.75 -0.89 -8.47
CA LEU A 119 15.28 -1.97 -9.31
C LEU A 119 14.86 -3.34 -8.74
N PRO A 120 14.37 -4.28 -9.58
CA PRO A 120 14.12 -5.63 -9.13
C PRO A 120 15.45 -6.35 -8.84
N GLY A 121 15.46 -7.16 -7.79
CA GLY A 121 16.64 -7.90 -7.36
C GLY A 121 16.65 -8.19 -5.87
N THR A 122 17.79 -8.70 -5.39
CA THR A 122 17.98 -9.02 -3.98
C THR A 122 18.95 -8.01 -3.38
N TYR A 123 18.49 -7.33 -2.34
CA TYR A 123 19.24 -6.35 -1.57
C TYR A 123 19.56 -6.96 -0.22
N THR A 124 20.83 -7.00 0.13
CA THR A 124 21.30 -7.59 1.39
C THR A 124 21.93 -6.50 2.23
N PHE A 125 21.64 -6.53 3.52
CA PHE A 125 22.12 -5.56 4.49
C PHE A 125 22.47 -6.26 5.80
N HIS A 126 23.27 -5.60 6.61
CA HIS A 126 23.70 -6.06 7.91
C HIS A 126 23.73 -4.92 8.93
N SER A 127 23.85 -5.27 10.21
CA SER A 127 24.29 -4.31 11.22
C SER A 127 25.81 -4.31 11.32
N GLY A 128 26.41 -3.13 11.45
CA GLY A 128 27.84 -2.94 11.63
C GLY A 128 28.44 -3.60 12.88
N ILE A 129 27.63 -3.93 13.91
CA ILE A 129 28.09 -4.65 15.11
C ILE A 129 28.42 -6.12 14.80
N ASP A 130 27.57 -6.80 14.02
CA ASP A 130 27.77 -8.20 13.62
C ASP A 130 27.41 -8.38 12.14
N PRO A 131 28.36 -8.08 11.23
CA PRO A 131 28.14 -8.20 9.80
C PRO A 131 27.83 -9.61 9.31
N ASN A 132 28.10 -10.66 10.10
CA ASN A 132 27.95 -12.05 9.67
C ASN A 132 26.69 -12.71 10.23
N GLY A 133 26.32 -12.43 11.48
CA GLY A 133 25.15 -13.01 12.14
C GLY A 133 23.90 -12.13 12.07
N PHE A 134 24.06 -10.83 11.87
CA PHE A 134 22.98 -9.84 11.90
C PHE A 134 22.70 -9.30 10.50
N LYS A 135 22.17 -10.18 9.62
CA LYS A 135 21.81 -9.87 8.23
C LYS A 135 20.31 -9.90 7.96
N GLY A 136 19.87 -9.06 7.02
CA GLY A 136 18.52 -9.07 6.46
C GLY A 136 18.54 -9.03 4.93
N THR A 137 17.38 -9.23 4.32
CA THR A 137 17.22 -9.25 2.86
C THR A 137 15.93 -8.56 2.45
N VAL A 138 16.00 -7.71 1.43
CA VAL A 138 14.83 -7.22 0.68
C VAL A 138 14.83 -7.86 -0.69
N VAL A 139 13.76 -8.55 -1.04
CA VAL A 139 13.54 -9.11 -2.37
C VAL A 139 12.57 -8.21 -3.12
N VAL A 140 13.05 -7.59 -4.20
CA VAL A 140 12.29 -6.67 -5.04
C VAL A 140 11.89 -7.40 -6.30
N HIS A 141 10.59 -7.65 -6.47
CA HIS A 141 10.02 -8.30 -7.64
C HIS A 141 9.78 -7.28 -8.75
N ALA A 142 9.92 -7.69 -10.01
CA ALA A 142 9.55 -6.83 -11.13
C ALA A 142 8.03 -6.63 -11.15
N THR A 143 7.58 -5.38 -11.25
CA THR A 143 6.17 -5.04 -11.47
C THR A 143 5.78 -5.55 -12.86
N ALA A 144 4.76 -6.40 -12.93
CA ALA A 144 4.33 -6.96 -14.21
C ALA A 144 3.86 -5.83 -15.13
N THR A 145 4.56 -5.60 -16.23
CA THR A 145 4.10 -4.68 -17.27
C THR A 145 2.73 -5.16 -17.77
N PRO A 146 1.67 -4.32 -17.73
CA PRO A 146 0.38 -4.73 -18.23
C PRO A 146 0.54 -5.08 -19.71
N THR A 147 0.27 -6.34 -20.05
CA THR A 147 0.22 -6.78 -21.45
C THR A 147 -1.02 -6.17 -22.06
N ALA A 148 -0.84 -5.28 -23.04
CA ALA A 148 -1.95 -4.70 -23.78
C ALA A 148 -2.86 -5.83 -24.32
N THR A 149 -4.11 -5.86 -23.86
CA THR A 149 -5.11 -6.82 -24.33
C THR A 149 -5.62 -6.31 -25.69
N PRO A 150 -5.61 -7.12 -26.77
CA PRO A 150 -6.07 -6.67 -28.08
C PRO A 150 -7.56 -6.34 -28.03
N THR A 151 -7.89 -5.10 -28.41
CA THR A 151 -9.25 -4.57 -28.52
C THR A 151 -10.05 -5.41 -29.52
N ALA A 152 -11.13 -6.04 -29.05
CA ALA A 152 -12.05 -6.77 -29.92
C ALA A 152 -12.93 -5.79 -30.71
N THR A 153 -13.05 -6.03 -32.01
CA THR A 153 -13.93 -5.34 -32.96
C THR A 153 -15.40 -5.39 -32.48
N PRO A 154 -16.14 -4.27 -32.44
CA PRO A 154 -17.50 -4.28 -31.95
C PRO A 154 -18.42 -5.02 -32.92
N THR A 155 -19.15 -6.00 -32.39
CA THR A 155 -20.31 -6.62 -33.05
C THR A 155 -21.54 -5.78 -32.74
N VAL A 156 -22.37 -5.52 -33.76
CA VAL A 156 -23.57 -4.68 -33.69
C VAL A 156 -24.61 -5.36 -32.80
N THR A 157 -24.93 -4.73 -31.66
CA THR A 157 -26.00 -5.15 -30.74
C THR A 157 -27.17 -4.16 -30.81
N ALA A 158 -28.39 -4.68 -30.70
CA ALA A 158 -29.65 -4.01 -30.94
C ALA A 158 -29.88 -2.71 -30.15
N THR A 159 -30.59 -1.78 -30.79
CA THR A 159 -30.99 -0.47 -30.32
C THR A 159 -31.67 -0.53 -28.93
N PRO A 160 -31.12 0.12 -27.89
CA PRO A 160 -31.80 0.25 -26.62
C PRO A 160 -32.99 1.20 -26.75
N THR A 161 -34.07 0.88 -26.02
CA THR A 161 -35.19 1.78 -25.80
C THR A 161 -34.71 3.00 -25.01
N VAL A 162 -35.13 4.18 -25.43
CA VAL A 162 -34.68 5.47 -24.90
C VAL A 162 -35.10 5.62 -23.43
N THR A 163 -34.16 5.42 -22.52
CA THR A 163 -34.26 5.87 -21.14
C THR A 163 -34.09 7.38 -21.10
N ALA A 164 -34.96 8.08 -20.37
CA ALA A 164 -34.91 9.54 -20.25
C ALA A 164 -33.52 10.01 -19.81
N THR A 165 -32.93 10.89 -20.61
CA THR A 165 -31.66 11.56 -20.32
C THR A 165 -31.81 12.35 -19.00
N PRO A 166 -30.93 12.16 -18.00
CA PRO A 166 -30.93 13.00 -16.83
C PRO A 166 -30.76 14.45 -17.26
N THR A 167 -31.62 15.33 -16.75
CA THR A 167 -31.48 16.76 -16.92
C THR A 167 -30.08 17.15 -16.47
N VAL A 168 -29.33 17.84 -17.35
CA VAL A 168 -28.02 18.40 -17.03
C VAL A 168 -28.23 19.37 -15.86
N THR A 169 -27.93 18.92 -14.64
CA THR A 169 -27.66 19.81 -13.52
C THR A 169 -26.54 20.73 -13.98
N ALA A 170 -26.75 22.05 -13.89
CA ALA A 170 -25.72 23.01 -14.22
C ALA A 170 -24.41 22.58 -13.54
N THR A 171 -23.39 22.27 -14.34
CA THR A 171 -22.04 22.05 -13.83
C THR A 171 -21.74 23.25 -12.94
N PRO A 172 -21.45 23.07 -11.63
CA PRO A 172 -21.03 24.19 -10.82
C PRO A 172 -19.83 24.81 -11.54
N THR A 173 -19.93 26.11 -11.85
CA THR A 173 -18.83 26.87 -12.42
C THR A 173 -17.61 26.57 -11.55
N ALA A 174 -16.58 25.97 -12.14
CA ALA A 174 -15.35 25.65 -11.41
C ALA A 174 -14.86 26.94 -10.74
N THR A 175 -14.91 26.97 -9.41
CA THR A 175 -14.34 28.06 -8.64
C THR A 175 -12.85 28.02 -8.92
N VAL A 176 -12.35 29.01 -9.65
CA VAL A 176 -10.93 29.11 -9.98
C VAL A 176 -10.16 29.22 -8.66
N THR A 177 -9.40 28.19 -8.31
CA THR A 177 -8.48 28.25 -7.17
C THR A 177 -7.54 29.43 -7.38
N PRO A 178 -7.39 30.32 -6.39
CA PRO A 178 -6.59 31.53 -6.56
C PRO A 178 -5.12 31.20 -6.80
N THR A 179 -4.44 32.01 -7.60
CA THR A 179 -2.99 31.94 -7.80
C THR A 179 -2.22 32.75 -6.76
N THR A 180 -2.91 33.53 -5.93
CA THR A 180 -2.31 34.32 -4.85
C THR A 180 -3.07 34.17 -3.54
N ALA A 181 -2.34 34.14 -2.43
CA ALA A 181 -2.90 34.17 -1.07
C ALA A 181 -2.02 35.00 -0.13
N ARG A 182 -2.51 35.31 1.07
CA ARG A 182 -1.76 36.08 2.08
C ARG A 182 -1.94 35.49 3.47
N ILE A 183 -0.84 35.39 4.21
CA ILE A 183 -0.79 34.92 5.60
C ILE A 183 -0.09 35.97 6.46
N SER A 184 -0.77 36.44 7.50
CA SER A 184 -0.23 37.41 8.45
C SER A 184 0.19 36.71 9.74
N ALA A 185 1.40 37.01 10.19
CA ALA A 185 1.85 36.70 11.53
C ALA A 185 1.22 37.69 12.54
N HIS A 186 0.93 37.16 13.72
CA HIS A 186 0.56 37.88 14.92
C HIS A 186 1.45 37.38 16.06
N ASP A 187 1.38 38.01 17.24
CA ASP A 187 2.29 37.77 18.36
C ASP A 187 2.46 36.30 18.77
N ASN A 188 1.45 35.45 18.54
CA ASN A 188 1.49 34.03 18.89
C ASN A 188 0.80 33.10 17.87
N PHE A 189 0.42 33.58 16.67
CA PHE A 189 -0.26 32.75 15.68
C PHE A 189 -0.11 33.30 14.25
N PHE A 190 -0.33 32.44 13.25
CA PHE A 190 -0.52 32.85 11.86
C PHE A 190 -2.00 32.92 11.52
N GLN A 191 -2.38 33.77 10.58
CA GLN A 191 -3.75 33.89 10.11
C GLN A 191 -3.82 34.18 8.62
N VAL A 192 -4.76 33.54 7.91
CA VAL A 192 -5.08 33.91 6.52
C VAL A 192 -5.70 35.31 6.49
N ALA A 193 -5.17 36.18 5.64
CA ALA A 193 -5.66 37.56 5.55
C ALA A 193 -7.14 37.59 5.15
N GLY A 194 -7.96 38.28 5.95
CA GLY A 194 -9.40 38.41 5.72
C GLY A 194 -10.22 37.15 6.04
N GLY A 195 -9.61 36.10 6.62
CA GLY A 195 -10.28 34.86 6.99
C GLY A 195 -9.91 34.37 8.40
N SER A 196 -10.41 33.18 8.76
CA SER A 196 -10.02 32.46 9.97
C SER A 196 -9.19 31.23 9.58
N GLY A 197 -8.15 30.91 10.35
CA GLY A 197 -7.30 29.73 10.14
C GLY A 197 -5.90 30.06 9.61
N THR A 198 -5.08 29.03 9.43
CA THR A 198 -3.64 29.13 9.09
C THR A 198 -3.28 28.42 7.77
N THR A 199 -4.29 27.99 7.01
CA THR A 199 -4.14 27.21 5.78
C THR A 199 -4.66 27.99 4.57
N VAL A 200 -3.86 28.05 3.51
CA VAL A 200 -4.27 28.58 2.20
C VAL A 200 -4.13 27.53 1.12
N THR A 201 -4.99 27.58 0.11
CA THR A 201 -4.90 26.74 -1.09
C THR A 201 -4.64 27.63 -2.30
N ILE A 202 -3.61 27.31 -3.08
CA ILE A 202 -3.24 28.00 -4.32
C ILE A 202 -2.97 26.99 -5.44
N GLN A 203 -2.98 27.47 -6.68
CA GLN A 203 -2.52 26.68 -7.83
C GLN A 203 -0.99 26.62 -7.92
N ALA A 204 -0.45 25.56 -8.52
CA ALA A 204 0.98 25.45 -8.79
C ALA A 204 1.49 26.61 -9.66
N GLY A 205 2.67 27.13 -9.28
CA GLY A 205 3.19 28.40 -9.79
C GLY A 205 2.64 29.64 -9.08
N GLY A 206 1.69 29.46 -8.15
CA GLY A 206 1.11 30.53 -7.35
C GLY A 206 2.06 31.10 -6.30
N LYS A 207 1.63 32.20 -5.69
CA LYS A 207 2.41 32.95 -4.71
C LYS A 207 1.66 33.15 -3.41
N VAL A 208 2.37 33.12 -2.29
CA VAL A 208 1.80 33.47 -0.98
C VAL A 208 2.61 34.61 -0.40
N SER A 209 1.93 35.72 -0.10
CA SER A 209 2.52 36.82 0.65
C SER A 209 2.47 36.53 2.15
N PHE A 210 3.58 36.75 2.84
CA PHE A 210 3.69 36.68 4.28
C PHE A 210 4.00 38.05 4.85
N ASP A 211 3.37 38.42 5.95
CA ASP A 211 3.62 39.70 6.61
C ASP A 211 3.51 39.60 8.12
N TYR A 212 4.20 40.50 8.81
CA TYR A 212 3.97 40.74 10.24
C TYR A 212 3.70 42.23 10.42
N PRO A 213 2.44 42.70 10.35
CA PRO A 213 2.17 44.12 10.19
C PRO A 213 2.31 44.89 11.50
N THR A 214 1.88 44.29 12.61
CA THR A 214 1.86 44.88 13.95
C THR A 214 2.02 43.79 15.01
N GLY A 215 2.65 44.12 16.14
CA GLY A 215 2.75 43.24 17.29
C GLY A 215 3.83 43.68 18.27
N ALA A 216 4.14 42.85 19.26
CA ALA A 216 5.14 43.10 20.30
C ALA A 216 6.35 42.14 20.24
N ASN A 217 6.28 41.09 19.42
CA ASN A 217 7.26 40.00 19.38
C ASN A 217 8.11 40.01 18.10
N TYR A 218 8.87 38.94 17.88
CA TYR A 218 9.73 38.72 16.71
C TYR A 218 9.27 37.45 15.99
N HIS A 219 8.99 37.55 14.69
CA HIS A 219 8.54 36.42 13.90
C HIS A 219 9.19 36.35 12.52
N ASN A 220 9.17 35.15 11.97
CA ASN A 220 9.51 34.81 10.59
C ASN A 220 8.74 33.54 10.20
N VAL A 221 8.85 33.16 8.93
CA VAL A 221 8.20 32.01 8.32
C VAL A 221 9.28 31.05 7.83
N ASP A 222 9.38 29.90 8.48
CA ASP A 222 10.37 28.86 8.16
C ASP A 222 9.67 27.61 7.61
N PHE A 223 10.07 27.20 6.40
CA PHE A 223 9.57 26.00 5.73
C PHE A 223 10.52 24.83 6.03
N ARG A 224 10.17 24.04 7.04
CA ARG A 224 10.96 22.87 7.46
C ARG A 224 10.57 21.56 6.77
N THR A 225 9.66 21.60 5.80
CA THR A 225 9.28 20.45 4.98
C THR A 225 10.35 20.12 3.93
N ALA A 226 10.34 18.87 3.45
CA ALA A 226 11.17 18.43 2.32
C ALA A 226 10.88 19.27 1.06
N SER A 227 9.63 19.67 0.86
CA SER A 227 9.22 20.62 -0.17
C SER A 227 9.34 22.05 0.36
N LYS A 228 10.19 22.87 -0.25
CA LYS A 228 10.34 24.29 0.06
C LYS A 228 9.85 25.15 -1.12
N PRO A 229 9.34 26.37 -0.88
CA PRO A 229 9.09 27.31 -1.96
C PRO A 229 10.37 27.56 -2.74
N SER A 230 10.25 27.78 -4.06
CA SER A 230 11.44 28.02 -4.92
C SER A 230 12.08 29.37 -4.67
N SER A 231 11.30 30.31 -4.15
CA SER A 231 11.78 31.60 -3.68
C SER A 231 10.91 32.11 -2.55
N CYS A 232 11.48 32.91 -1.66
CA CYS A 232 10.85 33.72 -0.63
C CYS A 232 11.59 35.05 -0.57
N VAL A 233 10.98 36.08 -1.15
CA VAL A 233 11.59 37.40 -1.30
C VAL A 233 10.96 38.37 -0.33
N LYS A 234 11.77 39.00 0.52
CA LYS A 234 11.29 40.07 1.37
C LYS A 234 10.98 41.32 0.55
N THR A 235 9.73 41.75 0.56
CA THR A 235 9.23 42.90 -0.23
C THR A 235 9.20 44.19 0.58
N LYS A 236 9.24 44.10 1.92
CA LYS A 236 9.27 45.25 2.82
C LYS A 236 10.08 44.95 4.07
N LEU A 237 10.99 45.85 4.44
CA LEU A 237 11.78 45.76 5.66
C LEU A 237 10.98 46.25 6.88
N SER A 238 11.24 45.66 8.04
CA SER A 238 10.73 46.21 9.29
C SER A 238 11.32 47.62 9.51
N PRO A 239 10.49 48.63 9.85
CA PRO A 239 10.98 49.98 10.16
C PRO A 239 11.96 50.02 11.34
N THR A 240 11.84 49.04 12.25
CA THR A 240 12.62 48.96 13.49
C THR A 240 13.96 48.26 13.29
N LEU A 241 14.10 47.48 12.20
CA LEU A 241 15.30 46.70 11.89
C LEU A 241 15.47 46.62 10.35
N PRO A 242 16.03 47.66 9.71
CA PRO A 242 16.17 47.75 8.26
C PRO A 242 17.39 46.96 7.76
N ILE A 243 17.55 45.71 8.22
CA ILE A 243 18.55 44.81 7.68
C ILE A 243 17.97 44.20 6.40
N ALA A 244 18.67 44.45 5.28
CA ALA A 244 18.33 43.84 4.00
C ALA A 244 18.46 42.32 4.10
N ASP A 245 17.40 41.63 3.71
CA ASP A 245 17.41 40.17 3.56
C ASP A 245 17.91 39.86 2.15
N THR A 246 19.12 39.32 2.07
CA THR A 246 19.76 38.98 0.79
C THR A 246 19.49 37.54 0.36
N ASP A 247 18.99 36.71 1.27
CA ASP A 247 18.52 35.39 0.89
C ASP A 247 17.17 35.56 0.17
N GLN A 248 16.95 34.71 -0.83
CA GLN A 248 15.69 34.65 -1.57
C GLN A 248 15.04 33.29 -1.35
N LEU A 249 15.46 32.54 -0.33
CA LEU A 249 14.99 31.22 0.03
C LEU A 249 14.36 31.26 1.41
N ALA A 250 13.62 30.21 1.76
CA ALA A 250 13.13 30.05 3.12
C ALA A 250 14.29 29.75 4.09
N PRO A 251 14.27 30.29 5.32
CA PRO A 251 13.19 31.03 5.99
C PRO A 251 13.06 32.52 5.60
N MET A 252 11.88 33.13 5.79
CA MET A 252 11.60 34.54 5.47
C MET A 252 10.86 35.30 6.61
N PRO A 253 11.44 36.38 7.17
CA PRO A 253 12.84 36.77 6.99
C PRO A 253 13.81 35.68 7.49
N ASP A 254 15.08 35.76 7.08
CA ASP A 254 16.16 34.82 7.44
C ASP A 254 16.24 34.48 8.94
N PHE A 255 15.82 35.41 9.79
CA PHE A 255 15.66 35.25 11.22
C PHE A 255 14.40 35.98 11.69
N ALA A 256 13.92 35.66 12.90
CA ALA A 256 12.74 36.30 13.47
C ALA A 256 12.95 37.82 13.64
N GLN A 257 12.04 38.62 13.10
CA GLN A 257 12.15 40.08 13.04
C GLN A 257 10.93 40.77 13.68
N PRO A 258 11.10 42.01 14.19
CA PRO A 258 10.00 42.79 14.76
C PRO A 258 8.98 43.16 13.67
N PRO A 259 7.76 43.60 14.03
CA PRO A 259 6.71 43.90 13.05
C PRO A 259 7.10 45.00 12.05
N GLY A 260 6.34 45.04 10.96
CA GLY A 260 6.47 45.93 9.82
C GLY A 260 7.12 45.31 8.57
N TRP A 261 7.47 44.02 8.59
CA TRP A 261 8.03 43.34 7.41
C TRP A 261 6.95 42.63 6.57
N GLU A 262 7.20 42.52 5.26
CA GLU A 262 6.40 41.78 4.28
C GLU A 262 7.33 41.03 3.34
N GLY A 263 6.88 39.89 2.80
CA GLY A 263 7.58 39.12 1.79
C GLY A 263 6.66 38.22 0.99
N GLU A 264 7.17 37.61 -0.07
CA GLU A 264 6.42 36.81 -1.01
C GLU A 264 7.17 35.54 -1.37
N CYS A 265 6.52 34.38 -1.19
CA CYS A 265 7.07 33.08 -1.57
C CYS A 265 6.38 32.51 -2.83
N THR A 266 7.14 31.86 -3.70
CA THR A 266 6.65 31.21 -4.93
C THR A 266 6.65 29.69 -4.79
N PHE A 267 5.54 29.04 -5.17
CA PHE A 267 5.33 27.60 -4.99
C PHE A 267 5.12 26.91 -6.33
N PRO A 268 6.19 26.37 -6.96
CA PRO A 268 6.12 25.88 -8.33
C PRO A 268 5.54 24.46 -8.44
N ALA A 269 5.63 23.66 -7.39
CA ALA A 269 5.25 22.25 -7.41
C ALA A 269 3.98 22.01 -6.59
N PRO A 270 3.08 21.13 -7.04
CA PRO A 270 1.96 20.68 -6.23
C PRO A 270 2.44 20.00 -4.95
N GLY A 271 1.69 20.15 -3.86
CA GLY A 271 1.99 19.53 -2.59
C GLY A 271 1.61 20.39 -1.39
N THR A 272 1.93 19.87 -0.20
CA THR A 272 1.67 20.53 1.07
C THR A 272 2.96 21.07 1.64
N TYR A 273 3.01 22.39 1.86
CA TYR A 273 4.15 23.11 2.41
C TYR A 273 3.80 23.60 3.80
N SER A 274 4.35 22.95 4.82
CA SER A 274 4.16 23.38 6.21
C SER A 274 5.23 24.40 6.58
N PHE A 275 4.80 25.46 7.27
CA PHE A 275 5.70 26.47 7.78
C PHE A 275 5.43 26.72 9.26
N LEU A 276 6.43 27.25 9.95
CA LEU A 276 6.34 27.62 11.35
C LEU A 276 7.17 28.86 11.65
N CYS A 277 6.98 29.44 12.84
CA CYS A 277 7.94 30.40 13.40
C CYS A 277 8.91 29.64 14.32
N PRO A 278 10.23 29.60 14.03
CA PRO A 278 11.23 28.96 14.89
C PRO A 278 11.26 29.44 16.34
N ALA A 279 10.82 30.68 16.61
CA ALA A 279 10.71 31.21 17.97
C ALA A 279 9.53 30.57 18.75
N HIS A 280 8.51 30.06 18.05
CA HIS A 280 7.30 29.45 18.60
C HIS A 280 6.92 28.21 17.77
N PRO A 281 7.76 27.16 17.78
CA PRO A 281 7.67 26.05 16.83
C PRO A 281 6.45 25.15 17.04
N THR A 282 5.80 25.26 18.20
CA THR A 282 4.62 24.47 18.60
C THR A 282 3.32 25.20 18.35
N GLU A 283 3.26 26.52 18.60
CA GLU A 283 2.02 27.30 18.53
C GLU A 283 1.84 28.02 17.18
N MET A 284 2.94 28.48 16.57
CA MET A 284 2.89 29.25 15.33
C MET A 284 3.21 28.35 14.14
N THR A 285 2.20 27.64 13.65
CA THR A 285 2.30 26.79 12.47
C THR A 285 1.21 27.13 11.45
N GLY A 286 1.47 26.83 10.18
CA GLY A 286 0.50 26.98 9.11
C GLY A 286 0.84 26.14 7.90
N THR A 287 -0.02 26.20 6.89
CA THR A 287 0.09 25.32 5.72
C THR A 287 -0.27 26.05 4.42
N VAL A 288 0.53 25.83 3.39
CA VAL A 288 0.19 26.17 2.00
C VAL A 288 -0.08 24.87 1.25
N ILE A 289 -1.28 24.71 0.73
CA ILE A 289 -1.67 23.60 -0.15
C ILE A 289 -1.56 24.10 -1.58
N VAL A 290 -0.78 23.40 -2.40
CA VAL A 290 -0.55 23.75 -3.80
C VAL A 290 -1.18 22.67 -4.67
N GLU A 291 -2.24 23.04 -5.38
CA GLU A 291 -2.95 22.17 -6.30
C GLU A 291 -2.24 22.09 -7.65
N GLY A 292 -2.34 20.95 -8.33
CA GLY A 292 -1.83 20.81 -9.70
C GLY A 292 -2.60 21.68 -10.67
N THR A 293 -1.91 22.22 -11.68
CA THR A 293 -2.53 22.86 -12.83
C THR A 293 -3.25 21.79 -13.64
N GLY A 294 -4.49 21.47 -13.25
CA GLY A 294 -5.37 20.66 -14.09
C GLY A 294 -5.60 21.44 -15.37
N GLU A 295 -4.96 21.02 -16.46
CA GLU A 295 -5.27 21.54 -17.79
C GLU A 295 -6.76 21.23 -18.04
N PRO A 296 -7.62 22.24 -18.32
CA PRO A 296 -9.01 21.98 -18.59
C PRO A 296 -9.08 21.09 -19.81
N THR A 297 -9.52 19.85 -19.62
CA THR A 297 -9.79 18.93 -20.73
C THR A 297 -10.81 19.63 -21.65
N PRO A 298 -10.53 19.78 -22.95
CA PRO A 298 -11.42 20.50 -23.86
C PRO A 298 -12.79 19.82 -23.84
N THR A 299 -13.79 20.56 -23.36
CA THR A 299 -15.18 20.11 -23.36
C THR A 299 -15.63 19.98 -24.82
N PRO A 300 -16.12 18.81 -25.27
CA PRO A 300 -16.58 18.66 -26.65
C PRO A 300 -17.74 19.62 -26.93
N THR A 301 -17.58 20.46 -27.95
CA THR A 301 -18.59 21.42 -28.40
C THR A 301 -19.88 20.68 -28.80
N PRO A 302 -21.02 20.87 -28.12
CA PRO A 302 -22.27 20.21 -28.50
C PRO A 302 -22.80 20.78 -29.82
N THR A 303 -23.15 19.89 -30.75
CA THR A 303 -23.85 20.23 -31.99
C THR A 303 -25.33 20.51 -31.67
N ALA A 304 -25.84 21.66 -32.10
CA ALA A 304 -27.19 22.13 -31.80
C ALA A 304 -28.27 21.17 -32.35
N THR A 305 -29.19 20.75 -31.49
CA THR A 305 -30.42 20.01 -31.83
C THR A 305 -31.63 20.88 -31.43
N PRO A 306 -32.70 20.96 -32.24
CA PRO A 306 -33.73 22.00 -32.12
C PRO A 306 -34.57 21.90 -30.83
N THR A 307 -34.87 23.09 -30.32
CA THR A 307 -35.64 23.40 -29.12
C THR A 307 -37.08 22.91 -29.18
N GLN A 308 -37.56 22.26 -28.11
CA GLN A 308 -38.99 22.10 -27.84
C GLN A 308 -39.39 22.79 -26.53
N THR A 309 -40.60 23.35 -26.57
CA THR A 309 -41.26 24.22 -25.60
C THR A 309 -41.50 23.56 -24.24
N PRO A 310 -41.27 24.25 -23.10
CA PRO A 310 -41.38 23.66 -21.76
C PRO A 310 -42.83 23.49 -21.31
N THR A 311 -43.12 22.39 -20.61
CA THR A 311 -44.33 22.17 -19.81
C THR A 311 -43.92 22.03 -18.34
N ALA A 312 -44.73 22.58 -17.42
CA ALA A 312 -44.37 22.92 -16.04
C ALA A 312 -43.92 21.74 -15.15
N THR A 313 -42.91 22.05 -14.31
CA THR A 313 -42.24 21.19 -13.31
C THR A 313 -43.09 20.96 -12.06
N PRO A 314 -43.27 19.71 -11.59
CA PRO A 314 -43.67 19.44 -10.21
C PRO A 314 -42.45 19.43 -9.27
N THR A 315 -42.63 20.06 -8.10
CA THR A 315 -41.69 20.14 -6.99
C THR A 315 -41.22 18.76 -6.53
N ALA A 316 -39.90 18.50 -6.53
CA ALA A 316 -39.33 17.25 -6.04
C ALA A 316 -39.21 17.23 -4.51
N THR A 317 -39.81 16.21 -3.90
CA THR A 317 -39.56 15.74 -2.53
C THR A 317 -38.18 15.08 -2.47
N PRO A 318 -37.36 15.31 -1.42
CA PRO A 318 -36.00 14.75 -1.32
C PRO A 318 -36.03 13.22 -1.32
N THR A 319 -35.30 12.63 -2.27
CA THR A 319 -35.13 11.17 -2.39
C THR A 319 -33.75 10.79 -1.85
N VAL A 320 -33.71 9.86 -0.90
CA VAL A 320 -32.53 9.33 -0.21
C VAL A 320 -31.61 8.60 -1.20
N VAL A 321 -30.34 9.01 -1.26
CA VAL A 321 -29.27 8.31 -2.01
C VAL A 321 -28.91 7.02 -1.24
N PRO A 322 -28.69 5.87 -1.90
CA PRO A 322 -28.29 4.63 -1.25
C PRO A 322 -27.06 4.82 -0.34
N GLY A 323 -27.19 4.30 0.89
CA GLY A 323 -26.50 4.79 2.09
C GLY A 323 -24.99 4.61 2.11
N ARG A 324 -24.29 5.69 2.46
CA ARG A 324 -22.88 5.67 2.84
C ARG A 324 -22.71 4.82 4.11
N PRO A 325 -21.56 4.16 4.30
CA PRO A 325 -21.24 3.49 5.56
C PRO A 325 -21.36 4.48 6.71
N GLY A 326 -21.90 4.05 7.85
CA GLY A 326 -22.12 4.95 8.97
C GLY A 326 -21.99 4.27 10.31
N ILE A 327 -21.63 5.04 11.34
CA ILE A 327 -21.61 4.62 12.73
C ILE A 327 -22.63 5.44 13.50
N VAL A 328 -23.52 4.76 14.22
CA VAL A 328 -24.49 5.40 15.12
C VAL A 328 -24.15 5.08 16.57
N ALA A 329 -24.13 6.11 17.42
CA ALA A 329 -24.16 5.92 18.86
C ALA A 329 -25.59 5.53 19.29
N ARG A 330 -25.70 4.64 20.27
CA ARG A 330 -26.97 4.17 20.82
C ARG A 330 -26.88 3.97 22.32
N ASP A 331 -28.04 4.07 22.96
CA ASP A 331 -28.23 3.66 24.34
C ASP A 331 -29.50 2.84 24.54
N ARG A 332 -29.55 2.15 25.68
CA ARG A 332 -30.70 1.41 26.17
C ARG A 332 -30.75 1.53 27.68
N MET A 333 -31.94 1.71 28.25
CA MET A 333 -32.16 1.79 29.70
C MET A 333 -32.68 0.49 30.33
N THR A 334 -33.34 -0.38 29.55
CA THR A 334 -33.98 -1.61 30.02
C THR A 334 -33.81 -2.74 29.01
N PRO A 335 -33.60 -4.01 29.44
CA PRO A 335 -33.54 -4.49 30.82
C PRO A 335 -32.23 -4.17 31.55
N THR A 336 -31.17 -3.85 30.81
CA THR A 336 -29.86 -3.45 31.35
C THR A 336 -29.41 -2.19 30.63
N ALA A 337 -28.94 -1.20 31.40
CA ALA A 337 -28.38 0.01 30.85
C ALA A 337 -27.13 -0.30 30.00
N LYS A 338 -27.04 0.22 28.77
CA LYS A 338 -25.91 0.02 27.87
C LYS A 338 -25.77 1.21 26.92
N ASN A 339 -24.54 1.65 26.68
CA ASN A 339 -24.17 2.60 25.63
C ASN A 339 -23.20 1.90 24.66
N TRP A 340 -23.35 2.11 23.35
CA TRP A 340 -22.46 1.50 22.34
C TRP A 340 -22.44 2.27 21.02
N PHE A 341 -21.38 2.07 20.24
CA PHE A 341 -21.37 2.42 18.81
C PHE A 341 -21.80 1.21 17.99
N GLN A 342 -22.47 1.47 16.87
CA GLN A 342 -22.94 0.43 15.96
C GLN A 342 -22.77 0.86 14.50
N ASP A 343 -22.33 -0.04 13.63
CA ASP A 343 -22.49 0.11 12.19
C ASP A 343 -23.98 0.28 11.87
N ALA A 344 -24.32 1.40 11.23
CA ALA A 344 -25.67 1.77 10.86
C ALA A 344 -26.34 0.74 9.93
N ALA A 345 -25.55 -0.03 9.17
CA ALA A 345 -26.03 -1.11 8.33
C ALA A 345 -26.22 -2.44 9.10
N SER A 346 -25.67 -2.56 10.31
CA SER A 346 -25.66 -3.78 11.10
C SER A 346 -26.77 -3.82 12.15
N GLY A 347 -27.37 -5.00 12.33
CA GLY A 347 -28.29 -5.27 13.43
C GLY A 347 -27.60 -5.75 14.72
N ASP A 348 -26.30 -6.05 14.65
CA ASP A 348 -25.52 -6.55 15.77
C ASP A 348 -25.02 -5.40 16.66
N GLU A 349 -25.40 -5.38 17.94
CA GLU A 349 -24.98 -4.33 18.89
C GLU A 349 -23.47 -4.37 19.22
N SER A 350 -22.75 -5.41 18.80
CA SER A 350 -21.29 -5.52 18.97
C SER A 350 -20.50 -5.06 17.75
N ASP A 351 -21.18 -4.85 16.62
CA ASP A 351 -20.56 -4.44 15.37
C ASP A 351 -20.40 -2.93 15.35
N ALA A 352 -19.25 -2.45 15.83
CA ALA A 352 -18.88 -1.04 15.85
C ALA A 352 -17.82 -0.70 14.79
N THR A 353 -17.74 -1.48 13.70
CA THR A 353 -16.70 -1.35 12.69
C THR A 353 -17.28 -1.13 11.30
N VAL A 354 -16.77 -0.12 10.58
CA VAL A 354 -17.04 0.04 9.14
C VAL A 354 -15.73 -0.09 8.35
N ASN A 355 -15.81 -0.72 7.19
CA ASN A 355 -14.69 -0.84 6.25
C ASN A 355 -14.94 0.10 5.07
N ILE A 356 -13.95 0.91 4.72
CA ILE A 356 -14.02 1.81 3.57
C ILE A 356 -12.72 1.78 2.78
N ALA A 357 -12.81 2.08 1.48
CA ALA A 357 -11.63 2.37 0.68
C ALA A 357 -10.96 3.69 1.12
N PRO A 358 -9.65 3.86 0.90
CA PRO A 358 -8.98 5.15 1.07
C PRO A 358 -9.69 6.26 0.28
N GLY A 359 -9.89 7.41 0.92
CA GLY A 359 -10.70 8.52 0.42
C GLY A 359 -12.20 8.39 0.73
N GLY A 360 -12.63 7.29 1.34
CA GLY A 360 -14.02 7.06 1.73
C GLY A 360 -14.50 8.01 2.83
N THR A 361 -15.82 8.21 2.87
CA THR A 361 -16.51 9.02 3.89
C THR A 361 -17.43 8.12 4.71
N VAL A 362 -17.39 8.29 6.04
CA VAL A 362 -18.28 7.61 6.99
C VAL A 362 -19.18 8.65 7.66
N ASP A 363 -20.48 8.39 7.68
CA ASP A 363 -21.43 9.20 8.44
C ASP A 363 -21.44 8.78 9.92
N PHE A 364 -21.44 9.74 10.83
CA PHE A 364 -21.54 9.54 12.27
C PHE A 364 -22.81 10.19 12.80
N GLY A 365 -23.45 9.60 13.81
CA GLY A 365 -24.61 10.26 14.41
C GLY A 365 -25.08 9.65 15.72
N TYR A 366 -25.91 10.42 16.41
CA TYR A 366 -26.69 9.94 17.55
C TYR A 366 -28.12 10.43 17.37
N PRO A 367 -28.96 9.71 16.61
CA PRO A 367 -30.26 10.22 16.18
C PRO A 367 -31.31 10.22 17.31
N SER A 368 -31.24 9.27 18.24
CA SER A 368 -32.22 9.07 19.31
C SER A 368 -31.60 8.33 20.50
N GLY A 369 -32.03 8.64 21.71
CA GLY A 369 -31.64 7.95 22.94
C GLY A 369 -32.00 8.77 24.18
N ALA A 370 -31.46 8.39 25.33
CA ALA A 370 -31.70 9.06 26.61
C ALA A 370 -30.43 9.66 27.25
N SER A 371 -29.26 9.47 26.65
CA SER A 371 -27.95 9.89 27.17
C SER A 371 -27.28 10.96 26.27
N VAL A 372 -25.94 11.07 26.34
CA VAL A 372 -25.14 12.01 25.55
C VAL A 372 -23.93 11.32 24.96
N HIS A 373 -23.65 11.57 23.67
CA HIS A 373 -22.56 10.92 22.96
C HIS A 373 -21.78 11.88 22.05
N ASN A 374 -20.53 11.51 21.80
CA ASN A 374 -19.67 12.05 20.75
C ASN A 374 -18.70 10.99 20.24
N VAL A 375 -17.89 11.36 19.25
CA VAL A 375 -16.89 10.55 18.56
C VAL A 375 -15.57 11.31 18.63
N VAL A 376 -14.64 10.77 19.42
CA VAL A 376 -13.28 11.27 19.57
C VAL A 376 -12.33 10.24 18.99
N PHE A 377 -11.62 10.61 17.93
CA PHE A 377 -10.65 9.73 17.31
C PHE A 377 -9.33 9.72 18.10
N VAL A 378 -8.72 8.54 18.21
CA VAL A 378 -7.34 8.37 18.71
C VAL A 378 -6.36 8.88 17.66
N ASP A 379 -6.56 8.45 16.41
CA ASP A 379 -5.83 8.92 15.23
C ASP A 379 -6.76 9.77 14.36
N ASN A 380 -6.37 11.01 14.07
CA ASN A 380 -7.27 11.94 13.42
C ASN A 380 -7.59 11.56 11.96
N PRO A 381 -8.87 11.55 11.55
CA PRO A 381 -9.25 11.45 10.16
C PRO A 381 -8.81 12.68 9.36
N THR A 382 -8.86 12.59 8.04
CA THR A 382 -8.45 13.69 7.14
C THR A 382 -9.31 14.93 7.31
N SER A 383 -10.61 14.74 7.47
CA SER A 383 -11.54 15.82 7.80
C SER A 383 -12.76 15.25 8.51
N CYS A 384 -13.41 16.09 9.30
CA CYS A 384 -14.73 15.84 9.84
C CYS A 384 -15.59 17.09 9.67
N VAL A 385 -16.91 16.91 9.61
CA VAL A 385 -17.89 18.00 9.58
C VAL A 385 -19.11 17.57 10.37
N GLN A 386 -19.51 18.35 11.38
CA GLN A 386 -20.79 18.16 12.04
C GLN A 386 -21.91 18.77 11.18
N LYS A 387 -22.86 17.93 10.73
CA LYS A 387 -23.98 18.33 9.87
C LYS A 387 -25.19 18.84 10.65
N SER A 388 -25.45 18.26 11.83
CA SER A 388 -26.54 18.68 12.72
C SER A 388 -26.13 18.61 14.19
N GLY A 389 -26.87 19.29 15.06
CA GLY A 389 -26.51 19.46 16.48
C GLY A 389 -25.75 20.78 16.71
N VAL A 390 -25.23 20.97 17.91
CA VAL A 390 -24.54 22.21 18.28
C VAL A 390 -23.09 22.16 17.77
N ALA A 391 -22.82 22.74 16.60
CA ALA A 391 -21.48 22.77 16.03
C ALA A 391 -20.69 23.98 16.56
N ILE A 392 -19.59 23.74 17.28
CA ILE A 392 -18.70 24.79 17.80
C ILE A 392 -17.42 24.90 16.93
N THR A 393 -16.92 23.78 16.37
CA THR A 393 -15.86 23.71 15.34
C THR A 393 -15.96 22.41 14.51
N PRO A 394 -15.44 22.35 13.26
CA PRO A 394 -15.52 21.15 12.40
C PRO A 394 -14.37 20.13 12.58
N ALA A 395 -13.27 20.47 13.24
CA ALA A 395 -12.18 19.51 13.45
C ALA A 395 -12.60 18.37 14.40
N PRO A 396 -12.06 17.13 14.26
CA PRO A 396 -12.24 16.08 15.25
C PRO A 396 -11.93 16.64 16.65
N PRO A 397 -12.79 16.41 17.66
CA PRO A 397 -13.88 15.42 17.75
C PRO A 397 -15.27 15.83 17.22
N LEU A 398 -16.10 14.85 16.84
CA LEU A 398 -17.50 15.03 16.40
C LEU A 398 -18.53 14.51 17.41
N PRO A 399 -19.43 15.35 17.94
CA PRO A 399 -19.21 16.73 18.36
C PRO A 399 -18.05 16.88 19.36
N GLN A 400 -17.53 18.10 19.50
CA GLN A 400 -16.43 18.40 20.43
C GLN A 400 -16.73 17.99 21.89
N TYR A 401 -17.99 18.01 22.27
CA TYR A 401 -18.48 17.54 23.57
C TYR A 401 -19.59 16.52 23.37
N SER A 402 -19.79 15.60 24.32
CA SER A 402 -20.94 14.69 24.31
C SER A 402 -22.25 15.48 24.27
N GLN A 403 -23.04 15.26 23.23
CA GLN A 403 -24.30 15.97 22.98
C GLN A 403 -25.50 15.04 23.15
N PRO A 404 -26.67 15.60 23.52
CA PRO A 404 -27.94 14.86 23.49
C PRO A 404 -28.25 14.37 22.07
N PRO A 405 -29.19 13.43 21.91
CA PRO A 405 -29.56 12.92 20.59
C PRO A 405 -30.08 14.02 19.66
N GLY A 406 -29.86 13.84 18.36
CA GLY A 406 -30.24 14.77 17.28
C GLY A 406 -29.05 15.28 16.45
N TRP A 407 -27.82 14.85 16.72
CA TRP A 407 -26.64 15.27 15.97
C TRP A 407 -26.21 14.23 14.93
N THR A 408 -25.63 14.74 13.84
CA THR A 408 -25.03 13.97 12.75
C THR A 408 -23.77 14.68 12.28
N GLY A 409 -22.83 13.94 11.69
CA GLY A 409 -21.64 14.46 11.06
C GLY A 409 -21.08 13.45 10.06
N GLU A 410 -20.04 13.82 9.35
CA GLU A 410 -19.32 12.91 8.47
C GLU A 410 -17.82 13.13 8.61
N CYS A 411 -17.04 12.08 8.43
CA CYS A 411 -15.58 12.17 8.36
C CYS A 411 -15.06 11.47 7.11
N THR A 412 -14.01 12.04 6.51
CA THR A 412 -13.32 11.48 5.35
C THR A 412 -11.95 10.96 5.76
N PHE A 413 -11.56 9.81 5.22
CA PHE A 413 -10.34 9.12 5.60
C PHE A 413 -9.48 8.84 4.36
N ALA A 414 -8.48 9.67 4.12
CA ALA A 414 -7.61 9.54 2.96
C ALA A 414 -6.51 8.49 3.15
N SER A 415 -5.98 8.33 4.37
CA SER A 415 -4.88 7.40 4.62
C SER A 415 -5.39 6.01 5.00
N PRO A 416 -4.82 4.92 4.44
CA PRO A 416 -5.09 3.58 4.93
C PRO A 416 -4.69 3.42 6.39
N GLY A 417 -5.44 2.62 7.15
CA GLY A 417 -5.20 2.40 8.56
C GLY A 417 -6.45 2.02 9.34
N VAL A 418 -6.29 1.81 10.65
CA VAL A 418 -7.41 1.57 11.57
C VAL A 418 -7.59 2.80 12.45
N TYR A 419 -8.67 3.52 12.23
CA TYR A 419 -9.02 4.71 12.98
C TYR A 419 -9.93 4.31 14.13
N THR A 420 -9.37 4.23 15.34
CA THR A 420 -10.12 3.94 16.55
C THR A 420 -10.74 5.23 17.09
N PHE A 421 -11.99 5.17 17.54
CA PHE A 421 -12.67 6.29 18.16
C PHE A 421 -13.46 5.86 19.39
N VAL A 422 -13.65 6.81 20.31
CA VAL A 422 -14.34 6.60 21.58
C VAL A 422 -15.39 7.69 21.83
N CYS A 423 -16.35 7.41 22.71
CA CYS A 423 -17.15 8.48 23.33
C CYS A 423 -16.46 8.94 24.61
N GLN A 424 -16.19 10.24 24.75
CA GLN A 424 -15.47 10.75 25.92
C GLN A 424 -16.26 10.64 27.24
N ALA A 425 -17.59 10.57 27.17
CA ALA A 425 -18.43 10.32 28.34
C ALA A 425 -18.38 8.84 28.77
N HIS A 426 -17.99 7.95 27.86
CA HIS A 426 -18.04 6.50 28.03
C HIS A 426 -16.79 5.81 27.43
N PRO A 427 -15.55 6.24 27.76
CA PRO A 427 -14.36 5.87 26.99
C PRO A 427 -13.95 4.39 27.13
N VAL A 428 -14.51 3.68 28.11
CA VAL A 428 -14.22 2.26 28.37
C VAL A 428 -15.23 1.33 27.67
N GLU A 429 -16.47 1.78 27.48
CA GLU A 429 -17.57 0.94 26.96
C GLU A 429 -17.95 1.27 25.51
N MET A 430 -17.66 2.48 25.04
CA MET A 430 -17.94 2.92 23.67
C MET A 430 -16.63 3.11 22.90
N GLU A 431 -16.17 2.05 22.24
CA GLU A 431 -15.10 2.06 21.25
C GLU A 431 -15.67 1.61 19.89
N GLY A 432 -15.25 2.27 18.81
CA GLY A 432 -15.55 1.87 17.45
C GLY A 432 -14.35 2.06 16.53
N LYS A 433 -14.45 1.51 15.31
CA LYS A 433 -13.35 1.49 14.34
C LYS A 433 -13.83 1.86 12.94
N VAL A 434 -13.03 2.65 12.24
CA VAL A 434 -13.08 2.75 10.78
C VAL A 434 -11.81 2.10 10.24
N VAL A 435 -11.98 1.02 9.47
CA VAL A 435 -10.87 0.35 8.79
C VAL A 435 -10.80 0.88 7.36
N VAL A 436 -9.70 1.54 7.04
CA VAL A 436 -9.45 2.17 5.75
C VAL A 436 -8.43 1.34 5.02
N GLY A 437 -8.82 0.74 3.91
CA GLY A 437 -7.97 -0.15 3.12
C GLY A 437 -8.74 -0.73 1.95
N ASP A 438 -8.10 -1.59 1.16
CA ASP A 438 -8.79 -2.33 0.12
C ASP A 438 -9.90 -3.16 0.78
N GLU A 439 -11.16 -2.80 0.48
CA GLU A 439 -12.33 -3.41 1.10
C GLU A 439 -12.21 -4.94 0.96
N PRO A 440 -12.27 -5.73 2.05
CA PRO A 440 -12.31 -7.17 1.90
C PRO A 440 -13.59 -7.49 1.14
N THR A 441 -13.45 -8.04 -0.07
CA THR A 441 -14.59 -8.44 -0.89
C THR A 441 -15.55 -9.28 -0.03
N PRO A 442 -16.79 -8.83 0.23
CA PRO A 442 -17.67 -9.55 1.13
C PRO A 442 -17.97 -10.92 0.53
N THR A 443 -17.72 -11.96 1.32
CA THR A 443 -18.05 -13.34 0.94
C THR A 443 -19.55 -13.54 1.18
N PRO A 444 -20.39 -13.73 0.14
CA PRO A 444 -21.82 -13.89 0.35
C PRO A 444 -22.13 -15.25 1.00
N THR A 445 -22.93 -15.20 2.06
CA THR A 445 -23.54 -16.37 2.72
C THR A 445 -24.61 -16.99 1.80
N PRO A 446 -24.62 -18.32 1.57
CA PRO A 446 -25.55 -18.94 0.65
C PRO A 446 -26.95 -19.11 1.25
N THR A 447 -27.98 -18.58 0.59
CA THR A 447 -29.37 -19.06 0.66
C THR A 447 -29.95 -19.09 -0.77
N ALA A 448 -30.70 -20.15 -1.09
CA ALA A 448 -30.88 -20.66 -2.45
C ALA A 448 -32.03 -20.03 -3.28
N THR A 449 -31.86 -20.11 -4.62
CA THR A 449 -32.89 -20.06 -5.72
C THR A 449 -33.21 -18.67 -6.34
N PRO A 450 -33.51 -18.52 -7.66
CA PRO A 450 -33.04 -19.17 -8.90
C PRO A 450 -32.27 -18.19 -9.84
N GLU A 451 -31.54 -18.72 -10.81
CA GLU A 451 -30.54 -18.02 -11.63
C GLU A 451 -31.10 -17.23 -12.85
N PRO A 452 -30.74 -15.93 -13.01
CA PRO A 452 -30.72 -15.23 -14.29
C PRO A 452 -29.27 -15.03 -14.80
N PRO A 453 -29.08 -14.90 -16.12
CA PRO A 453 -27.83 -15.25 -16.80
C PRO A 453 -26.75 -14.20 -16.57
N ARG A 454 -25.59 -14.62 -16.04
CA ARG A 454 -24.39 -13.79 -15.92
C ARG A 454 -23.43 -14.05 -17.05
N ASP A 455 -22.75 -12.98 -17.49
CA ASP A 455 -21.59 -13.06 -18.35
C ASP A 455 -20.51 -13.96 -17.76
N ILE A 456 -20.09 -14.92 -18.58
CA ILE A 456 -19.41 -16.16 -18.19
C ILE A 456 -17.93 -16.05 -18.56
N VAL A 457 -17.14 -15.30 -17.79
CA VAL A 457 -15.68 -15.55 -17.80
C VAL A 457 -15.22 -15.80 -16.37
N PRO A 458 -15.29 -17.06 -15.90
CA PRO A 458 -14.80 -17.45 -14.59
C PRO A 458 -13.33 -17.09 -14.43
N ALA A 459 -12.97 -16.52 -13.28
CA ALA A 459 -11.58 -16.48 -12.84
C ALA A 459 -11.00 -17.89 -12.95
N LYS A 460 -9.82 -18.00 -13.58
CA LYS A 460 -9.24 -19.28 -13.96
C LYS A 460 -8.93 -20.07 -12.69
N VAL A 461 -9.75 -21.10 -12.42
CA VAL A 461 -9.58 -22.00 -11.28
C VAL A 461 -8.11 -22.44 -11.18
N PRO A 462 -7.43 -22.24 -10.03
CA PRO A 462 -6.06 -22.68 -9.84
C PRO A 462 -5.95 -24.17 -10.13
N LYS A 463 -5.15 -24.54 -11.13
CA LYS A 463 -4.96 -25.95 -11.50
C LYS A 463 -4.16 -26.64 -10.39
N PRO A 464 -4.57 -27.85 -9.93
CA PRO A 464 -3.80 -28.59 -8.95
C PRO A 464 -2.43 -28.96 -9.54
N TRP A 465 -1.35 -28.50 -8.92
CA TRP A 465 0.01 -28.86 -9.32
C TRP A 465 0.85 -29.38 -8.14
N ALA A 466 1.78 -30.25 -8.48
CA ALA A 466 2.84 -30.71 -7.60
C ALA A 466 4.15 -30.80 -8.39
N ALA A 467 5.28 -30.69 -7.69
CA ALA A 467 6.60 -30.83 -8.27
C ALA A 467 7.50 -31.66 -7.35
N ILE A 468 8.34 -32.49 -7.97
CA ILE A 468 9.45 -33.16 -7.29
C ILE A 468 10.68 -32.27 -7.48
N ASP A 469 11.24 -31.76 -6.39
CA ASP A 469 12.40 -30.89 -6.44
C ASP A 469 13.61 -31.63 -7.00
N LYS A 470 14.57 -30.88 -7.57
CA LYS A 470 15.83 -31.47 -8.07
C LYS A 470 16.62 -31.98 -6.86
N PRO A 471 16.81 -33.31 -6.71
CA PRO A 471 17.47 -33.83 -5.52
C PRO A 471 18.97 -33.54 -5.56
N LYS A 472 19.57 -33.36 -4.37
CA LYS A 472 21.02 -33.24 -4.22
C LYS A 472 21.69 -34.54 -4.68
N THR A 473 22.57 -34.46 -5.68
CA THR A 473 23.22 -35.65 -6.28
C THR A 473 23.97 -36.51 -5.25
N ALA A 474 24.57 -35.89 -4.23
CA ALA A 474 25.22 -36.59 -3.12
C ALA A 474 24.27 -37.46 -2.28
N GLN A 475 22.95 -37.22 -2.33
CA GLN A 475 21.95 -38.03 -1.63
C GLN A 475 21.40 -39.17 -2.50
N MET A 476 21.57 -39.10 -3.82
CA MET A 476 20.99 -40.05 -4.78
C MET A 476 21.94 -41.23 -5.04
N THR A 477 22.15 -42.08 -4.04
CA THR A 477 23.02 -43.26 -4.15
C THR A 477 22.28 -44.55 -3.80
N VAL A 478 22.71 -45.66 -4.40
CA VAL A 478 22.19 -47.01 -4.06
C VAL A 478 22.43 -47.30 -2.57
N ALA A 479 23.58 -46.90 -2.03
CA ALA A 479 23.91 -47.06 -0.61
C ALA A 479 22.92 -46.34 0.32
N LYS A 480 22.58 -45.07 0.05
CA LYS A 480 21.60 -44.33 0.86
C LYS A 480 20.19 -44.91 0.73
N PHE A 481 19.82 -45.39 -0.45
CA PHE A 481 18.54 -46.05 -0.65
C PHE A 481 18.43 -47.35 0.16
N LEU A 482 19.43 -48.23 0.08
CA LEU A 482 19.48 -49.48 0.85
C LEU A 482 19.49 -49.25 2.37
N ALA A 483 20.17 -48.20 2.82
CA ALA A 483 20.24 -47.79 4.22
C ALA A 483 18.95 -47.09 4.72
N ASN A 484 17.89 -47.00 3.92
CA ASN A 484 16.68 -46.25 4.24
C ASN A 484 16.97 -44.77 4.57
N LYS A 485 17.94 -44.14 3.90
CA LYS A 485 18.33 -42.73 4.09
C LYS A 485 18.07 -41.86 2.85
N LEU A 486 17.37 -42.38 1.85
CA LEU A 486 17.00 -41.64 0.66
C LEU A 486 15.74 -40.80 0.93
N THR A 487 15.86 -39.49 0.81
CA THR A 487 14.77 -38.53 0.97
C THR A 487 14.57 -37.73 -0.31
N ILE A 488 13.32 -37.36 -0.60
CA ILE A 488 12.91 -36.60 -1.77
C ILE A 488 12.07 -35.42 -1.30
N ASP A 489 12.51 -34.20 -1.61
CA ASP A 489 11.76 -32.98 -1.34
C ASP A 489 10.77 -32.71 -2.48
N SER A 490 9.60 -32.17 -2.15
CA SER A 490 8.52 -31.92 -3.10
C SER A 490 7.69 -30.71 -2.69
N ARG A 491 7.00 -30.12 -3.67
CA ARG A 491 6.14 -28.93 -3.52
C ARG A 491 4.77 -29.12 -4.16
N CYS A 492 3.78 -28.35 -3.71
CA CYS A 492 2.36 -28.46 -4.08
C CYS A 492 1.58 -27.16 -3.77
N VAL A 493 0.46 -26.92 -4.46
CA VAL A 493 -0.43 -25.74 -4.25
C VAL A 493 -1.69 -26.01 -3.44
N SER A 494 -1.96 -27.26 -3.08
CA SER A 494 -3.13 -27.60 -2.28
C SER A 494 -2.83 -28.74 -1.34
N ALA A 495 -3.26 -28.60 -0.08
CA ALA A 495 -3.19 -29.68 0.89
C ALA A 495 -3.86 -30.95 0.33
N GLY A 496 -3.20 -32.08 0.51
CA GLY A 496 -3.62 -33.34 -0.11
C GLY A 496 -2.72 -34.49 0.28
N THR A 497 -3.19 -35.70 0.06
CA THR A 497 -2.47 -36.94 0.40
C THR A 497 -2.32 -37.81 -0.83
N GLY A 498 -1.33 -38.69 -0.82
CA GLY A 498 -1.11 -39.65 -1.89
C GLY A 498 0.20 -40.40 -1.73
N THR A 499 0.86 -40.69 -2.84
CA THR A 499 2.01 -41.59 -2.86
C THR A 499 3.14 -41.07 -3.74
N LEU A 500 4.37 -41.25 -3.28
CA LEU A 500 5.57 -41.19 -4.10
C LEU A 500 6.04 -42.61 -4.41
N THR A 501 6.05 -42.97 -5.69
CA THR A 501 6.52 -44.26 -6.17
C THR A 501 7.83 -44.10 -6.93
N MET A 502 8.79 -44.99 -6.68
CA MET A 502 10.03 -45.07 -7.43
C MET A 502 10.05 -46.34 -8.26
N THR A 503 10.27 -46.20 -9.57
CA THR A 503 10.31 -47.31 -10.53
C THR A 503 11.62 -47.32 -11.30
N ILE A 504 11.98 -48.45 -11.92
CA ILE A 504 13.14 -48.50 -12.81
C ILE A 504 12.84 -47.73 -14.11
N GLY A 505 13.71 -46.79 -14.47
CA GLY A 505 13.47 -45.89 -15.60
C GLY A 505 13.57 -46.55 -16.98
N THR A 506 14.22 -47.71 -17.10
CA THR A 506 14.37 -48.41 -18.40
C THR A 506 14.27 -49.93 -18.30
N GLN A 507 13.81 -50.58 -19.37
CA GLN A 507 13.76 -52.04 -19.47
C GLN A 507 15.16 -52.68 -19.39
N LEU A 508 16.17 -52.02 -19.96
CA LEU A 508 17.55 -52.50 -19.92
C LEU A 508 18.10 -52.53 -18.49
N ALA A 509 17.81 -51.50 -17.68
CA ALA A 509 18.17 -51.48 -16.27
C ALA A 509 17.44 -52.59 -15.48
N ALA A 510 16.16 -52.83 -15.75
CA ALA A 510 15.39 -53.88 -15.09
C ALA A 510 15.95 -55.29 -15.42
N LYS A 511 16.29 -55.56 -16.68
CA LYS A 511 16.94 -56.82 -17.11
C LYS A 511 18.29 -57.00 -16.42
N ARG A 512 19.12 -55.96 -16.35
CA ARG A 512 20.43 -56.00 -15.66
C ARG A 512 20.31 -56.29 -14.17
N LEU A 513 19.24 -55.82 -13.53
CA LEU A 513 18.91 -56.08 -12.13
C LEU A 513 18.17 -57.41 -11.92
N ARG A 514 17.95 -58.21 -12.98
CA ARG A 514 17.18 -59.47 -12.94
C ARG A 514 15.77 -59.32 -12.37
N LEU A 515 15.20 -58.11 -12.44
CA LEU A 515 13.85 -57.83 -11.97
C LEU A 515 12.84 -58.04 -13.11
N LYS A 516 12.06 -59.13 -13.02
CA LYS A 516 11.05 -59.47 -14.04
C LYS A 516 9.87 -58.50 -13.97
N LYS A 517 9.58 -57.84 -15.09
CA LYS A 517 8.37 -57.05 -15.30
C LYS A 517 7.16 -57.99 -15.40
N ARG A 518 6.04 -57.68 -14.73
CA ARG A 518 4.73 -58.22 -15.18
C ARG A 518 4.38 -57.47 -16.47
N GLN A 519 3.94 -58.17 -17.51
CA GLN A 519 3.63 -57.58 -18.81
C GLN A 519 2.76 -56.32 -18.62
N GLY A 520 3.25 -55.16 -19.09
CA GLY A 520 2.59 -53.85 -18.89
C GLY A 520 3.07 -53.00 -17.71
N SER A 521 3.43 -53.55 -16.54
CA SER A 521 3.64 -52.76 -15.29
C SER A 521 5.08 -52.33 -15.03
N ALA A 522 5.34 -51.07 -14.64
CA ALA A 522 6.67 -50.63 -14.22
C ALA A 522 7.20 -51.44 -13.02
N VAL A 523 8.51 -51.69 -12.95
CA VAL A 523 9.13 -52.39 -11.81
C VAL A 523 9.29 -51.38 -10.67
N VAL A 524 8.44 -51.50 -9.64
CA VAL A 524 8.45 -50.65 -8.45
C VAL A 524 9.59 -51.06 -7.53
N LEU A 525 10.43 -50.11 -7.14
CA LEU A 525 11.51 -50.26 -6.17
C LEU A 525 11.11 -49.83 -4.77
N ALA A 526 10.29 -48.78 -4.66
CA ALA A 526 9.79 -48.24 -3.40
C ALA A 526 8.47 -47.51 -3.63
N THR A 527 7.63 -47.50 -2.59
CA THR A 527 6.45 -46.64 -2.49
C THR A 527 6.44 -46.05 -1.09
N ALA A 528 6.11 -44.77 -0.97
CA ALA A 528 5.95 -44.08 0.30
C ALA A 528 4.74 -43.16 0.26
N ASN A 529 4.12 -42.94 1.42
CA ASN A 529 3.04 -41.96 1.56
C ASN A 529 3.62 -40.55 1.41
N ALA A 530 2.85 -39.68 0.76
CA ALA A 530 3.18 -38.27 0.55
C ALA A 530 2.00 -37.42 1.04
N THR A 531 2.28 -36.45 1.90
CA THR A 531 1.28 -35.52 2.42
C THR A 531 1.75 -34.10 2.16
N CYS A 532 1.00 -33.40 1.32
CA CYS A 532 1.10 -31.97 1.14
C CYS A 532 0.30 -31.29 2.25
N ASN A 533 0.96 -30.49 3.09
CA ASN A 533 0.30 -29.67 4.11
C ASN A 533 0.06 -28.25 3.59
N GLN A 534 -0.52 -27.40 4.44
CA GLN A 534 -0.82 -26.00 4.13
C GLN A 534 0.42 -25.15 3.76
N TYR A 535 1.64 -25.61 4.07
CA TYR A 535 2.88 -24.91 3.76
C TYR A 535 3.42 -25.21 2.35
N GLY A 536 2.74 -26.08 1.58
CA GLY A 536 3.07 -26.34 0.18
C GLY A 536 4.42 -27.05 -0.07
N ARG A 537 5.12 -27.51 0.98
CA ARG A 537 6.42 -28.19 0.90
C ARG A 537 6.51 -29.36 1.86
N PHE A 538 7.05 -30.49 1.40
CA PHE A 538 7.19 -31.71 2.19
C PHE A 538 8.34 -32.60 1.72
N THR A 539 8.78 -33.51 2.60
CA THR A 539 9.87 -34.46 2.33
C THR A 539 9.38 -35.89 2.49
N VAL A 540 9.66 -36.74 1.50
CA VAL A 540 9.28 -38.16 1.49
C VAL A 540 10.50 -39.04 1.62
N LYS A 541 10.45 -40.00 2.56
CA LYS A 541 11.50 -40.99 2.78
C LYS A 541 11.19 -42.28 2.02
N LEU A 542 12.03 -42.66 1.07
CA LEU A 542 11.85 -43.88 0.28
C LEU A 542 12.60 -45.07 0.88
N LYS A 543 11.90 -46.19 1.03
CA LYS A 543 12.45 -47.46 1.53
C LYS A 543 12.35 -48.53 0.43
N PRO A 544 13.44 -49.26 0.10
CA PRO A 544 13.39 -50.33 -0.88
C PRO A 544 12.49 -51.47 -0.40
N ASN A 545 11.67 -51.98 -1.30
CA ASN A 545 11.01 -53.26 -1.09
C ASN A 545 12.03 -54.42 -1.11
N LYS A 546 11.62 -55.61 -0.67
CA LYS A 546 12.51 -56.77 -0.55
C LYS A 546 13.23 -57.09 -1.87
N LYS A 547 12.51 -57.17 -2.99
CA LYS A 547 13.08 -57.49 -4.30
C LYS A 547 14.08 -56.45 -4.77
N ALA A 548 13.81 -55.17 -4.53
CA ALA A 548 14.71 -54.08 -4.84
C ALA A 548 15.97 -54.14 -3.97
N ARG A 549 15.84 -54.49 -2.69
CA ARG A 549 16.97 -54.68 -1.79
C ARG A 549 17.89 -55.80 -2.29
N ASP A 550 17.33 -57.00 -2.49
CA ASP A 550 18.06 -58.18 -2.95
C ASP A 550 18.77 -57.92 -4.30
N ALA A 551 18.13 -57.19 -5.22
CA ALA A 551 18.70 -56.91 -6.53
C ALA A 551 19.77 -55.80 -6.54
N LEU A 552 19.75 -54.88 -5.58
CA LEU A 552 20.64 -53.72 -5.52
C LEU A 552 21.82 -53.91 -4.56
N GLU A 553 21.77 -54.91 -3.69
CA GLU A 553 22.80 -55.18 -2.69
C GLU A 553 24.18 -55.39 -3.33
N ASP A 554 24.26 -56.20 -4.39
CA ASP A 554 25.50 -56.48 -5.11
C ASP A 554 25.68 -55.65 -6.39
N TYR A 555 24.80 -54.67 -6.63
CA TYR A 555 24.80 -53.90 -7.86
C TYR A 555 25.75 -52.69 -7.80
N ALA A 556 26.91 -52.81 -8.43
CA ALA A 556 27.95 -51.77 -8.41
C ALA A 556 27.67 -50.57 -9.34
N ARG A 557 26.77 -50.70 -10.32
CA ARG A 557 26.55 -49.68 -11.36
C ARG A 557 25.44 -48.70 -10.97
N ALA A 558 25.40 -47.57 -11.67
CA ALA A 558 24.33 -46.59 -11.51
C ALA A 558 22.99 -47.13 -12.03
N VAL A 559 21.90 -46.74 -11.38
CA VAL A 559 20.54 -47.20 -11.70
C VAL A 559 19.66 -46.01 -12.04
N PRO A 560 19.21 -45.85 -13.30
CA PRO A 560 18.21 -44.85 -13.64
C PRO A 560 16.85 -45.25 -13.08
N VAL A 561 16.20 -44.34 -12.38
CA VAL A 561 14.89 -44.54 -11.76
C VAL A 561 13.96 -43.37 -12.07
N THR A 562 12.66 -43.65 -12.11
CA THR A 562 11.62 -42.66 -12.31
C THR A 562 10.80 -42.55 -11.04
N LEU A 563 10.76 -41.34 -10.49
CA LEU A 563 9.91 -40.95 -9.38
C LEU A 563 8.57 -40.47 -9.93
N THR A 564 7.47 -40.93 -9.34
CA THR A 564 6.11 -40.54 -9.67
C THR A 564 5.40 -40.17 -8.38
N LEU A 565 5.14 -38.87 -8.20
CA LEU A 565 4.35 -38.33 -7.11
C LEU A 565 2.92 -38.19 -7.60
N ARG A 566 1.96 -38.79 -6.89
CA ARG A 566 0.53 -38.61 -7.13
C ARG A 566 -0.09 -38.08 -5.85
N LEU A 567 -0.77 -36.94 -5.93
CA LEU A 567 -1.48 -36.32 -4.82
C LEU A 567 -2.96 -36.15 -5.18
N ALA A 568 -3.84 -36.37 -4.22
CA ALA A 568 -5.26 -36.07 -4.29
C ALA A 568 -5.60 -35.06 -3.18
N GLY A 569 -6.26 -33.98 -3.57
CA GLY A 569 -6.70 -32.93 -2.65
C GLY A 569 -8.04 -32.30 -3.11
N PRO A 570 -8.49 -31.25 -2.41
CA PRO A 570 -9.77 -30.59 -2.71
C PRO A 570 -9.86 -30.02 -4.13
N LEU A 571 -8.71 -29.63 -4.71
CA LEU A 571 -8.63 -29.10 -6.07
C LEU A 571 -8.50 -30.19 -7.16
N GLY A 572 -8.57 -31.47 -6.77
CA GLY A 572 -8.45 -32.62 -7.67
C GLY A 572 -7.16 -33.41 -7.49
N THR A 573 -6.84 -34.24 -8.49
CA THR A 573 -5.63 -35.07 -8.48
C THR A 573 -4.54 -34.50 -9.37
N THR A 574 -3.30 -34.50 -8.89
CA THR A 574 -2.14 -34.07 -9.66
C THR A 574 -1.05 -35.13 -9.65
N THR A 575 -0.26 -35.20 -10.73
CA THR A 575 0.85 -36.14 -10.89
C THR A 575 2.11 -35.41 -11.34
N ALA A 576 3.21 -35.64 -10.64
CA ALA A 576 4.53 -35.13 -11.00
C ALA A 576 5.49 -36.30 -11.24
N VAL A 577 6.26 -36.22 -12.32
CA VAL A 577 7.23 -37.25 -12.70
C VAL A 577 8.61 -36.65 -12.79
N ARG A 578 9.61 -37.32 -12.22
CA ARG A 578 11.02 -36.93 -12.34
C ARG A 578 11.91 -38.16 -12.47
N THR A 579 12.74 -38.17 -13.50
CA THR A 579 13.79 -39.20 -13.65
C THR A 579 15.05 -38.76 -12.93
N ILE A 580 15.66 -39.67 -12.17
CA ILE A 580 16.92 -39.48 -11.47
C ILE A 580 17.82 -40.71 -11.66
N THR A 581 19.10 -40.57 -11.35
CA THR A 581 20.05 -41.68 -11.38
C THR A 581 20.57 -41.93 -9.97
N LEU A 582 20.36 -43.14 -9.46
CA LEU A 582 21.02 -43.58 -8.23
C LEU A 582 22.46 -43.97 -8.57
N LYS A 583 23.44 -43.24 -8.03
CA LYS A 583 24.86 -43.58 -8.19
C LYS A 583 25.13 -44.94 -7.56
N GLY A 584 25.80 -45.82 -8.31
CA GLY A 584 26.22 -47.14 -7.83
C GLY A 584 27.25 -47.05 -6.70
N LYS A 585 27.52 -48.16 -6.05
CA LYS A 585 28.45 -48.24 -4.91
C LYS A 585 29.92 -47.99 -5.27
N GLY A 586 30.25 -47.95 -6.58
CA GLY A 586 31.64 -47.99 -7.05
C GLY A 586 32.16 -49.43 -7.06
N ARG A 587 33.15 -49.73 -7.89
CA ARG A 587 33.95 -50.96 -7.70
C ARG A 587 34.91 -50.65 -6.56
N SER A 588 34.83 -51.41 -5.46
CA SER A 588 35.91 -51.53 -4.50
C SER A 588 37.14 -52.10 -5.17
#